data_AF-A0A7J9G3V6-F1
#
_entry.id   AF-A0A7J9G3V6-F1
#
_cell.length_a   1.000
_cell.length_b   1.000
_cell.length_c   1.000
_cell.angle_alpha   90.00
_cell.angle_beta   90.00
_cell.angle_gamma   90.00
#
_symmetry.space_group_name_H-M   'P 1'
#
loop_
_entity.id
_entity.type
_entity.pdbx_description
1 polymer ?
#
loop_
_entity_poly.entity_id
_entity_poly.type
_entity_poly.pdbx_seq_one_letter_code
_entity_poly.pdbx_strand_id
1 'polypeptide(L)'
;MEYNCSLVTVVVVFLCGFRVCFSLTSDVHVKNFISWDDIKVDEHQTRLSDSRVNHNRSRVIVVNKNGGADSVTVQGAIDMVPENNTRRVKIYILPGIYREKVTVPKCKPYISFVGNAGQMSNTIISWNDKASDKDSNGINLGTYRSASVTIESDYFCATDITFENTVVQTPGEPGMQAVALRISGDKAMFYKVKVVGTQDTLLD
;
A
#
# COMPACT_ATOMS: atom_id res chain seq x y z
N MET A 1 52.79 61.87 -27.22
CA MET A 1 53.19 61.73 -25.81
C MET A 1 52.41 60.57 -25.25
N GLU A 2 53.09 59.43 -25.12
CA GLU A 2 52.55 58.20 -24.56
C GLU A 2 52.42 58.35 -23.05
N TYR A 3 51.26 57.98 -22.50
CA TYR A 3 51.07 57.81 -21.06
C TYR A 3 50.86 56.32 -20.77
N ASN A 4 51.90 55.71 -20.19
CA ASN A 4 51.79 54.44 -19.50
C ASN A 4 50.95 54.62 -18.23
N CYS A 5 49.90 53.83 -18.05
CA CYS A 5 49.21 53.72 -16.75
C CYS A 5 49.07 52.24 -16.39
N SER A 6 49.70 51.89 -15.27
CA SER A 6 49.94 50.54 -14.77
C SER A 6 48.63 49.86 -14.32
N LEU A 7 48.41 48.63 -14.76
CA LEU A 7 47.28 47.78 -14.36
C LEU A 7 47.51 47.27 -12.92
N VAL A 8 46.65 47.66 -11.98
CA VAL A 8 46.62 47.11 -10.61
C VAL A 8 45.49 46.09 -10.52
N THR A 9 45.84 44.80 -10.46
CA THR A 9 44.87 43.72 -10.27
C THR A 9 44.60 43.54 -8.78
N VAL A 10 43.40 43.91 -8.33
CA VAL A 10 42.93 43.65 -6.96
C VAL A 10 42.32 42.25 -6.91
N VAL A 11 42.99 41.31 -6.23
CA VAL A 11 42.43 39.99 -5.92
C VAL A 11 41.60 40.12 -4.65
N VAL A 12 40.28 40.16 -4.79
CA VAL A 12 39.35 40.11 -3.65
C VAL A 12 39.17 38.65 -3.24
N VAL A 13 39.83 38.25 -2.15
CA VAL A 13 39.59 36.95 -1.50
C VAL A 13 38.37 37.08 -0.60
N PHE A 14 37.21 36.62 -1.06
CA PHE A 14 36.03 36.44 -0.21
C PHE A 14 36.20 35.14 0.60
N LEU A 15 36.60 35.29 1.85
CA LEU A 15 36.48 34.25 2.87
C LEU A 15 35.06 34.23 3.43
N CYS A 16 34.60 33.01 3.71
CA CYS A 16 33.48 32.65 4.58
C CYS A 16 32.13 32.39 3.88
N GLY A 17 31.76 31.11 3.84
CA GLY A 17 30.38 30.69 3.61
C GLY A 17 30.13 29.46 2.74
N PHE A 18 31.10 28.57 2.49
CA PHE A 18 30.77 27.25 1.94
C PHE A 18 29.97 26.47 3.00
N ARG A 19 28.63 26.59 2.97
CA ARG A 19 27.77 25.54 3.50
C ARG A 19 27.95 24.35 2.56
N VAL A 20 28.83 23.43 2.95
CA VAL A 20 28.73 22.04 2.48
C VAL A 20 27.36 21.57 2.97
N CYS A 21 26.38 21.61 2.07
CA CYS A 21 25.13 20.93 2.29
C CYS A 21 25.47 19.45 2.28
N PHE A 22 25.66 18.87 3.46
CA PHE A 22 25.59 17.43 3.62
C PHE A 22 24.13 17.06 3.35
N SER A 23 23.77 16.90 2.08
CA SER A 23 22.64 16.07 1.72
C SER A 23 23.01 14.66 2.19
N LEU A 24 22.60 14.30 3.41
CA LEU A 24 22.44 12.92 3.80
C LEU A 24 21.41 12.35 2.83
N THR A 25 21.88 11.88 1.67
CA THR A 25 21.15 10.87 0.91
C THR A 25 21.07 9.69 1.87
N SER A 26 19.96 9.59 2.59
CA SER A 26 19.63 8.35 3.29
C SER A 26 19.49 7.33 2.19
N ASP A 27 20.54 6.53 2.00
CA ASP A 27 20.58 5.44 1.05
C ASP A 27 19.40 4.54 1.41
N VAL A 28 18.34 4.64 0.61
CA VAL A 28 17.12 3.86 0.83
C VAL A 28 17.47 2.47 0.36
N HIS A 29 18.06 1.69 1.24
CA HIS A 29 18.36 0.31 0.96
C HIS A 29 17.03 -0.42 0.77
N VAL A 30 16.65 -0.61 -0.49
CA VAL A 30 15.49 -1.40 -0.89
C VAL A 30 15.77 -2.83 -0.42
N LYS A 31 15.04 -3.26 0.61
CA LYS A 31 15.16 -4.63 1.11
C LYS A 31 14.57 -5.56 0.07
N ASN A 32 15.37 -6.51 -0.40
CA ASN A 32 14.94 -7.54 -1.35
C ASN A 32 14.26 -8.74 -0.66
N PHE A 33 13.91 -8.61 0.62
CA PHE A 33 13.25 -9.64 1.41
C PHE A 33 12.17 -9.03 2.31
N ILE A 34 11.16 -9.84 2.64
CA ILE A 34 10.12 -9.52 3.62
C ILE A 34 10.58 -10.00 5.00
N SER A 35 10.42 -9.18 6.03
CA SER A 35 10.69 -9.56 7.43
C SER A 35 9.43 -9.46 8.29
N TRP A 36 9.49 -10.03 9.49
CA TRP A 36 8.42 -9.91 10.49
C TRP A 36 8.09 -8.46 10.86
N ASP A 37 9.02 -7.53 10.68
CA ASP A 37 8.76 -6.12 10.94
C ASP A 37 7.85 -5.50 9.88
N ASP A 38 7.79 -6.05 8.67
CA ASP A 38 6.96 -5.54 7.58
C ASP A 38 5.45 -5.75 7.84
N ILE A 39 5.09 -6.63 8.78
CA ILE A 39 3.70 -6.95 9.13
C ILE A 39 3.32 -6.57 10.58
N LYS A 40 4.18 -5.86 11.30
CA LYS A 40 3.92 -5.41 12.68
C LYS A 40 3.67 -3.90 12.73
N VAL A 41 2.64 -3.49 13.47
CA VAL A 41 2.36 -2.08 13.81
C VAL A 41 2.41 -1.95 15.33
N ASP A 42 3.13 -0.95 15.83
CA ASP A 42 3.12 -0.60 17.25
C ASP A 42 1.95 0.35 17.51
N GLU A 43 0.88 -0.17 18.11
CA GLU A 43 -0.35 0.57 18.40
C GLU A 43 -0.15 1.75 19.39
N HIS A 44 0.88 1.70 20.24
CA HIS A 44 1.17 2.80 21.16
C HIS A 44 1.82 3.98 20.41
N GLN A 45 2.58 3.71 19.35
CA GLN A 45 3.22 4.74 18.54
C GLN A 45 2.25 5.39 17.54
N THR A 46 1.23 4.68 17.06
CA THR A 46 0.23 5.26 16.14
C THR A 46 -0.64 6.33 16.82
N ARG A 47 -0.88 6.22 18.14
CA ARG A 47 -1.64 7.21 18.93
C ARG A 47 -0.83 8.43 19.38
N LEU A 48 0.50 8.37 19.31
CA LEU A 48 1.42 9.37 19.88
C LEU A 48 2.22 10.15 18.82
N SER A 49 1.78 10.16 17.56
CA SER A 49 2.53 10.81 16.47
C SER A 49 2.35 12.33 16.43
N ASP A 50 2.79 13.00 17.50
CA ASP A 50 3.14 14.41 17.49
C ASP A 50 4.66 14.55 17.23
N SER A 51 4.98 15.13 16.07
CA SER A 51 6.18 15.94 15.77
C SER A 51 7.61 15.43 16.12
N ARG A 52 8.01 14.19 15.79
CA ARG A 52 9.43 13.85 15.49
C ARG A 52 9.58 12.79 14.39
N VAL A 53 9.81 13.23 13.15
CA VAL A 53 10.04 12.37 11.98
C VAL A 53 11.36 11.61 12.15
N ASN A 54 11.27 10.31 12.45
CA ASN A 54 12.40 9.39 12.35
C ASN A 54 12.43 8.83 10.92
N HIS A 55 13.39 9.27 10.10
CA HIS A 55 13.49 8.96 8.67
C HIS A 55 13.73 7.48 8.33
N ASN A 56 13.89 6.61 9.34
CA ASN A 56 14.16 5.18 9.18
C ASN A 56 13.00 4.27 9.63
N ARG A 57 11.81 4.82 9.89
CA ARG A 57 10.63 4.02 10.28
C ARG A 57 9.70 3.81 9.08
N SER A 58 9.15 2.59 8.97
CA SER A 58 8.07 2.29 8.01
C SER A 58 6.89 3.24 8.24
N ARG A 59 6.38 3.87 7.17
CA ARG A 59 5.20 4.75 7.24
C ARG A 59 3.97 3.91 7.57
N VAL A 60 3.14 4.37 8.50
CA VAL A 60 1.85 3.76 8.84
C VAL A 60 0.74 4.69 8.37
N ILE A 61 -0.30 4.14 7.74
CA ILE A 61 -1.53 4.83 7.35
C ILE A 61 -2.67 4.07 8.02
N VAL A 62 -3.46 4.74 8.85
CA VAL A 62 -4.54 4.12 9.63
C VAL A 62 -5.86 4.24 8.87
N VAL A 63 -6.56 3.12 8.74
CA VAL A 63 -7.90 3.05 8.15
C VAL A 63 -8.92 2.79 9.25
N ASN A 64 -9.92 3.66 9.35
CA ASN A 64 -11.07 3.49 10.23
C ASN A 64 -12.35 3.84 9.49
N LYS A 65 -13.17 2.83 9.19
CA LYS A 65 -14.47 3.04 8.54
C LYS A 65 -15.43 4.00 9.29
N ASN A 66 -15.23 4.18 10.59
CA ASN A 66 -16.04 5.08 11.41
C ASN A 66 -15.46 6.51 11.50
N GLY A 67 -14.38 6.81 10.77
CA GLY A 67 -13.70 8.11 10.79
C GLY A 67 -12.63 8.26 11.89
N GLY A 68 -12.01 9.44 11.97
CA GLY A 68 -10.99 9.74 12.99
C GLY A 68 -9.63 9.07 12.77
N ALA A 69 -9.33 8.67 11.53
CA ALA A 69 -8.04 8.11 11.11
C ALA A 69 -7.61 8.77 9.77
N ASP A 70 -6.51 8.32 9.16
CA ASP A 70 -6.02 8.87 7.91
C ASP A 70 -6.99 8.64 6.74
N SER A 71 -7.63 7.46 6.69
CA SER A 71 -8.63 7.12 5.67
C SER A 71 -9.84 6.40 6.27
N VAL A 72 -11.00 6.55 5.62
CA VAL A 72 -12.21 5.77 5.92
C VAL A 72 -12.36 4.52 5.06
N THR A 73 -11.61 4.42 3.96
CA THR A 73 -11.58 3.27 3.04
C THR A 73 -10.18 2.70 2.89
N VAL A 74 -10.10 1.42 2.54
CA VAL A 74 -8.83 0.74 2.25
C VAL A 74 -8.23 1.29 0.96
N GLN A 75 -9.03 1.47 -0.10
CA GLN A 75 -8.55 2.04 -1.36
C GLN A 75 -8.00 3.46 -1.16
N GLY A 76 -8.67 4.29 -0.36
CA GLY A 76 -8.20 5.65 -0.06
C GLY A 76 -6.83 5.67 0.62
N ALA A 77 -6.52 4.69 1.48
CA ALA A 77 -5.20 4.58 2.09
C ALA A 77 -4.12 4.10 1.10
N ILE A 78 -4.46 3.23 0.15
CA ILE A 78 -3.57 2.85 -0.95
C ILE A 78 -3.26 4.05 -1.83
N ASP A 79 -4.26 4.90 -2.08
CA ASP A 79 -4.13 6.09 -2.92
C ASP A 79 -3.13 7.11 -2.34
N MET A 80 -2.98 7.15 -1.01
CA MET A 80 -1.98 7.97 -0.30
C MET A 80 -0.53 7.48 -0.39
N VAL A 81 -0.31 6.26 -0.89
CA VAL A 81 1.02 5.72 -1.16
C VAL A 81 1.50 6.26 -2.51
N PRO A 82 2.70 6.88 -2.60
CA PRO A 82 3.21 7.38 -3.86
C PRO A 82 3.50 6.24 -4.85
N GLU A 83 3.42 6.54 -6.14
CA GLU A 83 3.92 5.64 -7.17
C GLU A 83 5.43 5.43 -7.05
N ASN A 84 5.92 4.29 -7.55
CA ASN A 84 7.31 3.85 -7.49
C ASN A 84 7.86 3.85 -6.04
N ASN A 85 7.00 3.55 -5.08
CA ASN A 85 7.33 3.50 -3.66
C ASN A 85 8.48 2.50 -3.39
N THR A 86 9.56 2.96 -2.76
CA THR A 86 10.74 2.13 -2.47
C THR A 86 10.84 1.70 -1.00
N ARG A 87 9.87 2.10 -0.16
CA ARG A 87 9.90 1.86 1.29
C ARG A 87 8.61 1.22 1.77
N ARG A 88 8.70 0.32 2.74
CA ARG A 88 7.53 -0.31 3.35
C ARG A 88 6.51 0.73 3.86
N VAL A 89 5.28 0.66 3.34
CA VAL A 89 4.11 1.38 3.88
C VAL A 89 3.11 0.37 4.44
N LYS A 90 2.75 0.55 5.71
CA LYS A 90 1.81 -0.30 6.43
C LYS A 90 0.46 0.39 6.49
N ILE A 91 -0.53 -0.20 5.83
CA ILE A 91 -1.93 0.20 5.93
C ILE A 91 -2.52 -0.60 7.09
N TYR A 92 -2.71 0.07 8.22
CA TYR A 92 -3.25 -0.50 9.44
C TYR A 92 -4.76 -0.36 9.47
N ILE A 93 -5.47 -1.48 9.33
CA ILE A 93 -6.91 -1.51 9.08
C ILE A 93 -7.60 -1.90 10.38
N LEU A 94 -8.31 -0.95 10.99
CA LEU A 94 -9.06 -1.20 12.21
C LEU A 94 -10.26 -2.13 11.95
N PRO A 95 -10.80 -2.79 12.99
CA PRO A 95 -11.88 -3.75 12.83
C PRO A 95 -13.12 -3.12 12.19
N GLY A 96 -13.68 -3.83 11.23
CA GLY A 96 -14.84 -3.42 10.45
C GLY A 96 -15.01 -4.28 9.20
N ILE A 97 -16.22 -4.22 8.64
CA ILE A 97 -16.50 -4.70 7.28
C ILE A 97 -16.36 -3.52 6.32
N TYR A 98 -15.38 -3.60 5.43
CA TYR A 98 -15.07 -2.67 4.37
C TYR A 98 -15.67 -3.20 3.06
N ARG A 99 -16.83 -2.65 2.67
CA ARG A 99 -17.55 -3.03 1.45
C ARG A 99 -17.06 -2.18 0.28
N GLU A 100 -15.96 -2.61 -0.31
CA GLU A 100 -15.29 -1.93 -1.41
C GLU A 100 -14.48 -2.92 -2.25
N LYS A 101 -14.31 -2.59 -3.52
CA LYS A 101 -13.40 -3.31 -4.41
C LYS A 101 -12.02 -2.66 -4.30
N VAL A 102 -11.01 -3.45 -3.99
CA VAL A 102 -9.66 -2.95 -3.67
C VAL A 102 -8.65 -3.41 -4.72
N THR A 103 -7.83 -2.49 -5.21
CA THR A 103 -6.69 -2.78 -6.09
C THR A 103 -5.43 -2.17 -5.50
N VAL A 104 -4.43 -3.02 -5.23
CA VAL A 104 -3.06 -2.61 -4.91
C VAL A 104 -2.26 -2.64 -6.22
N PRO A 105 -2.05 -1.48 -6.88
CA PRO A 105 -1.54 -1.44 -8.24
C PRO A 105 -0.05 -1.79 -8.29
N LYS A 106 0.39 -2.31 -9.44
CA LYS A 106 1.79 -2.69 -9.69
C LYS A 106 2.79 -1.55 -9.45
N CYS A 107 2.40 -0.31 -9.72
CA CYS A 107 3.25 0.86 -9.53
C CYS A 107 3.48 1.23 -8.04
N LYS A 108 2.89 0.52 -7.08
CA LYS A 108 3.03 0.81 -5.64
C LYS A 108 3.56 -0.41 -4.86
N PRO A 109 4.83 -0.82 -5.04
CA PRO A 109 5.40 -1.96 -4.33
C PRO A 109 5.56 -1.67 -2.83
N TYR A 110 5.87 -2.71 -2.05
CA TYR A 110 6.14 -2.63 -0.61
C TYR A 110 4.96 -2.13 0.26
N ILE A 111 3.72 -2.48 -0.10
CA ILE A 111 2.53 -2.24 0.74
C ILE A 111 2.28 -3.44 1.66
N SER A 112 1.94 -3.19 2.93
CA SER A 112 1.44 -4.20 3.86
C SER A 112 0.04 -3.84 4.34
N PHE A 113 -0.89 -4.79 4.29
CA PHE A 113 -2.14 -4.72 5.06
C PHE A 113 -1.94 -5.37 6.42
N VAL A 114 -2.27 -4.66 7.48
CA VAL A 114 -2.14 -5.13 8.86
C VAL A 114 -3.46 -4.89 9.57
N GLY A 115 -4.17 -5.95 9.94
CA GLY A 115 -5.33 -5.85 10.82
C GLY A 115 -4.93 -5.83 12.31
N ASN A 116 -5.90 -5.62 13.18
CA ASN A 116 -5.71 -5.77 14.61
C ASN A 116 -5.37 -7.23 14.97
N ALA A 117 -4.31 -7.41 15.76
CA ALA A 117 -3.81 -8.72 16.12
C ALA A 117 -4.90 -9.59 16.78
N GLY A 118 -5.12 -10.79 16.24
CA GLY A 118 -6.14 -11.72 16.75
C GLY A 118 -7.58 -11.34 16.39
N GLN A 119 -7.78 -10.28 15.61
CA GLN A 119 -9.10 -9.81 15.15
C GLN A 119 -9.30 -9.99 13.64
N MET A 120 -8.63 -11.00 13.05
CA MET A 120 -8.75 -11.37 11.63
C MET A 120 -10.21 -11.51 11.17
N SER A 121 -11.07 -12.14 11.98
CA SER A 121 -12.50 -12.31 11.67
C SER A 121 -13.33 -11.03 11.77
N ASN A 122 -12.78 -9.96 12.34
CA ASN A 122 -13.46 -8.67 12.50
C ASN A 122 -12.94 -7.61 11.53
N THR A 123 -11.85 -7.87 10.80
CA THR A 123 -11.28 -6.97 9.80
C THR A 123 -11.48 -7.60 8.42
N ILE A 124 -12.55 -7.21 7.72
CA ILE A 124 -13.02 -7.89 6.51
C ILE A 124 -13.09 -6.89 5.36
N ILE A 125 -12.40 -7.19 4.25
CA ILE A 125 -12.59 -6.51 2.97
C ILE A 125 -13.49 -7.41 2.11
N SER A 126 -14.63 -6.88 1.69
CA SER A 126 -15.72 -7.66 1.12
C SER A 126 -16.29 -7.00 -0.13
N TRP A 127 -16.52 -7.81 -1.17
CA TRP A 127 -17.24 -7.43 -2.38
C TRP A 127 -18.11 -8.59 -2.86
N ASN A 128 -18.82 -8.44 -3.99
CA ASN A 128 -19.85 -9.39 -4.42
C ASN A 128 -20.03 -9.49 -5.94
N ASP A 129 -18.96 -9.30 -6.70
CA ASP A 129 -18.97 -9.50 -8.16
C ASP A 129 -18.79 -10.98 -8.53
N LYS A 130 -19.49 -11.43 -9.56
CA LYS A 130 -19.23 -12.71 -10.27
C LYS A 130 -18.82 -12.48 -11.72
N ALA A 131 -18.28 -13.51 -12.35
CA ALA A 131 -17.75 -13.44 -13.71
C ALA A 131 -18.79 -13.02 -14.77
N SER A 132 -20.07 -13.35 -14.58
CA SER A 132 -21.16 -12.93 -15.49
C SER A 132 -21.73 -11.54 -15.20
N ASP A 133 -21.33 -10.87 -14.11
CA ASP A 133 -21.70 -9.47 -13.90
C ASP A 133 -21.07 -8.59 -14.98
N LYS A 134 -21.66 -7.42 -15.22
CA LYS A 134 -21.25 -6.52 -16.31
C LYS A 134 -20.63 -5.26 -15.76
N ASP A 135 -19.58 -4.79 -16.42
CA ASP A 135 -19.05 -3.45 -16.19
C ASP A 135 -19.96 -2.35 -16.77
N SER A 136 -19.56 -1.09 -16.62
CA SER A 136 -20.30 0.07 -17.13
C SER A 136 -20.48 0.09 -18.65
N ASN A 137 -19.69 -0.68 -19.40
CA ASN A 137 -19.78 -0.82 -20.84
C ASN A 137 -20.61 -2.04 -21.26
N GLY A 138 -21.20 -2.76 -20.30
CA GLY A 138 -22.01 -3.96 -20.55
C GLY A 138 -21.19 -5.23 -20.82
N ILE A 139 -19.87 -5.19 -20.60
CA ILE A 139 -18.97 -6.33 -20.84
C ILE A 139 -18.87 -7.17 -19.57
N ASN A 140 -19.00 -8.49 -19.70
CA ASN A 140 -18.86 -9.42 -18.58
C ASN A 140 -17.51 -9.24 -17.88
N LEU A 141 -17.50 -9.23 -16.55
CA LEU A 141 -16.30 -9.09 -15.74
C LEU A 141 -15.30 -10.21 -16.04
N GLY A 142 -15.80 -11.43 -16.24
CA GLY A 142 -14.99 -12.64 -16.25
C GLY A 142 -14.43 -12.94 -14.86
N THR A 143 -13.85 -14.13 -14.68
CA THR A 143 -13.26 -14.54 -13.40
C THR A 143 -12.25 -13.50 -12.90
N TYR A 144 -11.38 -13.04 -13.81
CA TYR A 144 -10.29 -12.12 -13.47
C TYR A 144 -10.78 -10.80 -12.83
N ARG A 145 -11.81 -10.17 -13.40
CA ARG A 145 -12.33 -8.88 -12.89
C ARG A 145 -13.39 -9.05 -11.80
N SER A 146 -13.75 -10.28 -11.42
CA SER A 146 -14.68 -10.53 -10.30
C SER A 146 -14.03 -10.34 -8.91
N ALA A 147 -12.70 -10.22 -8.86
CA ALA A 147 -11.93 -10.15 -7.61
C ALA A 147 -12.37 -9.01 -6.67
N SER A 148 -12.70 -9.33 -5.42
CA SER A 148 -12.92 -8.33 -4.36
C SER A 148 -11.66 -7.54 -4.06
N VAL A 149 -10.53 -8.25 -3.92
CA VAL A 149 -9.21 -7.65 -3.73
C VAL A 149 -8.24 -8.14 -4.79
N THR A 150 -7.59 -7.19 -5.45
CA THR A 150 -6.58 -7.41 -6.48
C THR A 150 -5.21 -6.92 -6.00
N ILE A 151 -4.22 -7.80 -6.01
CA ILE A 151 -2.83 -7.51 -5.62
C ILE A 151 -1.92 -7.66 -6.86
N GLU A 152 -1.53 -6.53 -7.43
CA GLU A 152 -0.58 -6.47 -8.56
C GLU A 152 0.80 -5.98 -8.13
N SER A 153 0.91 -5.53 -6.88
CA SER A 153 2.08 -4.93 -6.26
C SER A 153 3.08 -5.98 -5.78
N ASP A 154 4.35 -5.80 -6.13
CA ASP A 154 5.44 -6.65 -5.65
C ASP A 154 5.73 -6.40 -4.17
N TYR A 155 6.21 -7.45 -3.49
CA TYR A 155 6.52 -7.46 -2.06
C TYR A 155 5.33 -7.11 -1.16
N PHE A 156 4.10 -7.36 -1.62
CA PHE A 156 2.89 -7.16 -0.83
C PHE A 156 2.88 -8.07 0.41
N CYS A 157 2.37 -7.58 1.54
CA CYS A 157 2.15 -8.40 2.72
C CYS A 157 0.72 -8.23 3.27
N ALA A 158 0.16 -9.28 3.87
CA ALA A 158 -1.09 -9.19 4.62
C ALA A 158 -1.05 -10.00 5.90
N THR A 159 -1.54 -9.43 7.01
CA THR A 159 -1.78 -10.15 8.27
C THR A 159 -3.05 -9.73 8.98
N ASP A 160 -3.64 -10.68 9.72
CA ASP A 160 -4.82 -10.50 10.57
C ASP A 160 -6.00 -9.84 9.84
N ILE A 161 -6.26 -10.27 8.60
CA ILE A 161 -7.33 -9.74 7.74
C ILE A 161 -8.08 -10.85 7.01
N THR A 162 -9.34 -10.59 6.69
CA THR A 162 -10.19 -11.45 5.85
C THR A 162 -10.45 -10.79 4.51
N PHE A 163 -10.24 -11.53 3.42
CA PHE A 163 -10.67 -11.19 2.07
C PHE A 163 -11.89 -12.02 1.70
N GLU A 164 -12.96 -11.36 1.25
CA GLU A 164 -14.26 -12.01 1.05
C GLU A 164 -14.90 -11.65 -0.29
N ASN A 165 -15.44 -12.65 -0.98
CA ASN A 165 -16.45 -12.47 -2.01
C ASN A 165 -17.74 -13.16 -1.57
N THR A 166 -18.84 -12.40 -1.46
CA THR A 166 -20.10 -12.88 -0.90
C THR A 166 -21.06 -13.50 -1.92
N VAL A 167 -20.63 -13.69 -3.18
CA VAL A 167 -21.47 -14.36 -4.18
C VAL A 167 -21.81 -15.77 -3.71
N VAL A 168 -23.11 -16.05 -3.67
CA VAL A 168 -23.65 -17.39 -3.43
C VAL A 168 -23.77 -18.12 -4.76
N GLN A 169 -23.14 -19.28 -4.86
CA GLN A 169 -23.17 -20.08 -6.08
C GLN A 169 -24.54 -20.74 -6.29
N THR A 170 -25.03 -20.66 -7.53
CA THR A 170 -26.21 -21.41 -8.00
C THR A 170 -25.72 -22.57 -8.86
N PRO A 171 -25.95 -23.83 -8.48
CA PRO A 171 -25.54 -24.98 -9.28
C PRO A 171 -26.13 -24.93 -10.69
N GLY A 172 -25.27 -25.12 -11.70
CA GLY A 172 -25.66 -25.14 -13.12
C GLY A 172 -25.76 -23.77 -13.80
N GLU A 173 -25.62 -22.67 -13.07
CA GLU A 173 -25.58 -21.33 -13.65
C GLU A 173 -24.15 -21.01 -14.16
N PRO A 174 -23.98 -20.60 -15.43
CA PRO A 174 -22.66 -20.23 -15.95
C PRO A 174 -22.22 -18.85 -15.44
N GLY A 175 -20.91 -18.67 -15.27
CA GLY A 175 -20.34 -17.36 -14.88
C GLY A 175 -20.43 -17.04 -13.39
N MET A 176 -20.58 -18.06 -12.53
CA MET A 176 -20.66 -17.91 -11.07
C MET A 176 -19.31 -17.83 -10.36
N GLN A 177 -18.20 -17.83 -11.09
CA GLN A 177 -16.86 -17.61 -10.53
C GLN A 177 -16.81 -16.25 -9.84
N ALA A 178 -16.33 -16.23 -8.60
CA ALA A 178 -16.41 -15.07 -7.73
C ALA A 178 -15.15 -15.01 -6.84
N VAL A 179 -14.14 -14.34 -7.37
CA VAL A 179 -12.81 -14.28 -6.76
C VAL A 179 -12.84 -13.38 -5.52
N ALA A 180 -12.32 -13.84 -4.39
CA ALA A 180 -12.16 -13.02 -3.19
C ALA A 180 -10.80 -12.32 -3.17
N LEU A 181 -9.75 -13.04 -3.53
CA LEU A 181 -8.39 -12.53 -3.60
C LEU A 181 -7.73 -12.94 -4.91
N ARG A 182 -7.25 -11.96 -5.67
CA ARG A 182 -6.42 -12.15 -6.84
C ARG A 182 -5.00 -11.65 -6.58
N ILE A 183 -3.99 -12.43 -6.94
CA ILE A 183 -2.57 -12.11 -6.78
C ILE A 183 -1.90 -12.18 -8.16
N SER A 184 -1.00 -11.24 -8.44
CA SER A 184 -0.17 -11.22 -9.64
C SER A 184 1.16 -10.49 -9.45
N GLY A 185 1.33 -9.78 -8.34
CA GLY A 185 2.62 -9.22 -7.91
C GLY A 185 3.54 -10.30 -7.38
N ASP A 186 4.85 -10.11 -7.58
CA ASP A 186 5.88 -11.06 -7.14
C ASP A 186 6.21 -10.90 -5.65
N LYS A 187 6.64 -11.99 -5.01
CA LYS A 187 7.06 -12.05 -3.59
C LYS A 187 5.99 -11.58 -2.61
N ALA A 188 4.73 -11.91 -2.85
CA ALA A 188 3.65 -11.64 -1.91
C ALA A 188 3.69 -12.59 -0.69
N MET A 189 3.31 -12.08 0.49
CA MET A 189 3.29 -12.84 1.74
C MET A 189 1.96 -12.67 2.48
N PHE A 190 1.36 -13.78 2.89
CA PHE A 190 0.09 -13.81 3.62
C PHE A 190 0.28 -14.63 4.89
N TYR A 191 -0.05 -14.07 6.05
CA TYR A 191 0.08 -14.74 7.35
C TYR A 191 -1.14 -14.44 8.21
N LYS A 192 -1.80 -15.47 8.77
CA LYS A 192 -3.08 -15.27 9.50
C LYS A 192 -4.09 -14.48 8.68
N VAL A 193 -4.30 -14.93 7.44
CA VAL A 193 -5.30 -14.38 6.53
C VAL A 193 -6.40 -15.41 6.32
N LYS A 194 -7.63 -14.94 6.19
CA LYS A 194 -8.77 -15.75 5.78
C LYS A 194 -9.20 -15.32 4.38
N VAL A 195 -9.39 -16.28 3.48
CA VAL A 195 -9.95 -16.02 2.14
C VAL A 195 -11.28 -16.77 2.06
N VAL A 196 -12.36 -16.04 1.82
CA VAL A 196 -13.74 -16.55 1.88
C VAL A 196 -14.44 -16.28 0.56
N GLY A 197 -15.01 -17.32 -0.03
CA GLY A 197 -15.73 -17.24 -1.30
C GLY A 197 -16.33 -18.59 -1.67
N THR A 198 -16.92 -18.66 -2.86
CA THR A 198 -17.49 -19.90 -3.41
C THR A 198 -16.58 -20.47 -4.51
N GLN A 199 -16.87 -20.19 -5.78
CA GLN A 199 -16.07 -20.65 -6.91
C GLN A 199 -14.94 -19.67 -7.21
N ASP A 200 -13.73 -20.18 -7.44
CA ASP A 200 -12.52 -19.40 -7.75
C ASP A 200 -12.11 -18.41 -6.65
N THR A 201 -12.35 -18.77 -5.38
CA THR A 201 -12.12 -17.93 -4.19
C THR A 201 -10.73 -17.28 -4.13
N LEU A 202 -9.67 -18.01 -4.52
CA LEU A 202 -8.30 -17.52 -4.61
C LEU A 202 -7.78 -17.73 -6.04
N LEU A 203 -7.20 -16.69 -6.63
CA LEU A 203 -6.62 -16.70 -7.97
C LEU A 203 -5.21 -16.11 -7.95
N ASP A 204 -4.17 -16.93 -8.07
CA ASP A 204 -2.75 -16.54 -7.97
C ASP A 204 -1.90 -16.92 -9.20
#